data_AF-A0A1I1YGC3-F1
#
_entry.id   AF-A0A1I1YGC3-F1
#
_cell.length_a   1.000
_cell.length_b   1.000
_cell.length_c   1.000
_cell.angle_alpha   90.00
_cell.angle_beta   90.00
_cell.angle_gamma   90.00
#
_symmetry.space_group_name_H-M   'P 1'
#
loop_
_entity.id
_entity.type
_entity.pdbx_description
1 polymer ?
#
loop_
_entity_poly.entity_id
_entity_poly.type
_entity_poly.pdbx_seq_one_letter_code
_entity_poly.pdbx_strand_id
1 'polypeptide(L)'
;MLDGNLDARQYQQRLHRFGGMLINDLHGHHQIEDAHYFPVMAKLDQTTARGFEILDSDHHQMDALLSDLAGAANGVLQTSGPPDALKDKAAAFKATLDSFAPMLNRHLIDEEELVVPILLKYAPPEFR
;
A
#
# COMPACT_ATOMS: atom_id res chain seq x y z
N MET A 1 7.08 -9.07 -20.48
CA MET A 1 7.26 -9.84 -19.23
C MET A 1 5.91 -10.40 -18.82
N LEU A 2 5.84 -11.67 -18.39
CA LEU A 2 4.65 -12.54 -18.28
C LEU A 2 3.85 -12.70 -19.59
N ASP A 3 3.54 -11.60 -20.28
CA ASP A 3 2.88 -11.55 -21.60
C ASP A 3 3.87 -11.44 -22.78
N GLY A 4 5.18 -11.44 -22.50
CA GLY A 4 6.24 -11.28 -23.52
C GLY A 4 6.49 -9.84 -24.02
N ASN A 5 5.70 -8.85 -23.62
CA ASN A 5 5.72 -7.49 -24.20
C ASN A 5 6.79 -6.52 -23.65
N LEU A 6 7.63 -6.99 -22.74
CA LEU A 6 8.59 -6.17 -21.98
C LEU A 6 9.88 -6.98 -21.77
N ASP A 7 11.01 -6.37 -22.11
CA ASP A 7 12.35 -6.90 -21.82
C ASP A 7 12.57 -7.05 -20.31
N ALA A 8 13.40 -8.03 -19.93
CA ALA A 8 13.74 -8.34 -18.55
C ALA A 8 14.29 -7.14 -17.77
N ARG A 9 15.26 -6.42 -18.34
CA ARG A 9 15.90 -5.28 -17.67
C ARG A 9 14.93 -4.12 -17.53
N GLN A 10 14.13 -3.86 -18.58
CA GLN A 10 13.10 -2.83 -18.52
C GLN A 10 12.05 -3.14 -17.46
N TYR A 11 11.65 -4.41 -17.31
CA TYR A 11 10.73 -4.84 -16.27
C TYR A 11 11.31 -4.61 -14.86
N GLN A 12 12.54 -5.08 -14.60
CA GLN A 12 13.21 -4.88 -13.30
C GLN A 12 13.38 -3.39 -12.95
N GLN A 13 13.75 -2.55 -13.92
CA GLN A 13 13.86 -1.10 -13.70
C GLN A 13 12.52 -0.46 -13.32
N ARG A 14 11.44 -0.84 -14.03
CA ARG A 14 10.09 -0.34 -13.72
C ARG A 14 9.61 -0.85 -12.37
N LEU A 15 9.83 -2.12 -12.05
CA LEU A 15 9.49 -2.71 -10.77
C LEU A 15 10.21 -2.01 -9.61
N HIS A 16 11.51 -1.78 -9.74
CA HIS A 16 12.29 -1.06 -8.73
C HIS A 16 11.69 0.34 -8.47
N ARG A 17 11.40 1.08 -9.54
CA ARG A 17 10.85 2.44 -9.42
C ARG A 17 9.44 2.45 -8.82
N PHE A 18 8.50 1.76 -9.44
CA PHE A 18 7.08 1.86 -9.07
C PHE A 18 6.73 1.00 -7.87
N GLY A 19 7.35 -0.18 -7.73
CA GLY A 19 7.17 -1.01 -6.53
C GLY A 19 7.76 -0.34 -5.29
N GLY A 20 8.96 0.24 -5.41
CA GLY A 20 9.56 1.02 -4.32
C GLY A 20 8.72 2.23 -3.93
N MET A 21 8.19 2.98 -4.90
CA MET A 21 7.27 4.10 -4.66
C MET A 21 6.02 3.64 -3.89
N LEU A 22 5.30 2.64 -4.40
CA LEU A 22 4.08 2.13 -3.76
C LEU A 22 4.30 1.73 -2.30
N ILE A 23 5.35 0.95 -2.03
CA ILE A 23 5.62 0.43 -0.69
C ILE A 23 6.00 1.55 0.27
N ASN A 24 6.88 2.46 -0.15
CA ASN A 24 7.35 3.54 0.71
C ASN A 24 6.24 4.57 0.96
N ASP A 25 5.45 4.90 -0.06
CA ASP A 25 4.37 5.87 0.06
C ASP A 25 3.29 5.35 1.00
N LEU A 26 2.82 4.10 0.83
CA LEU A 26 1.81 3.52 1.73
C LEU A 26 2.31 3.41 3.18
N HIS A 27 3.53 2.90 3.38
CA HIS A 27 4.07 2.78 4.73
C HIS A 27 4.24 4.14 5.43
N GLY A 28 4.75 5.14 4.71
CA GLY A 28 4.89 6.50 5.26
C GLY A 28 3.55 7.19 5.49
N HIS A 29 2.58 6.98 4.60
CA HIS A 29 1.23 7.53 4.68
C HIS A 29 0.49 7.03 5.92
N HIS A 30 0.42 5.70 6.10
CA HIS A 30 -0.26 5.10 7.24
C HIS A 30 0.38 5.51 8.58
N GLN A 31 1.72 5.60 8.65
CA GLN A 31 2.39 6.08 9.86
C GLN A 31 1.98 7.50 10.26
N ILE A 32 1.79 8.39 9.28
CA ILE A 32 1.35 9.76 9.54
C ILE A 32 -0.11 9.76 9.99
N GLU A 33 -0.96 8.94 9.37
CA GLU A 33 -2.37 8.83 9.73
C GLU A 33 -2.57 8.36 11.16
N ASP A 34 -1.94 7.25 11.54
CA ASP A 34 -2.05 6.66 12.86
C ASP A 34 -1.52 7.61 13.94
N ALA A 35 -0.39 8.25 13.68
CA ALA A 35 0.27 9.11 14.66
C ALA A 35 -0.35 10.51 14.77
N HIS A 36 -0.89 11.05 13.67
CA HIS A 36 -1.26 12.46 13.58
C HIS A 36 -2.72 12.69 13.20
N TYR A 37 -3.22 12.07 12.14
CA TYR A 37 -4.53 12.45 11.58
C TYR A 37 -5.70 11.77 12.28
N PHE A 38 -5.68 10.45 12.41
CA PHE A 38 -6.77 9.69 13.04
C PHE A 38 -7.05 10.13 14.48
N PRO A 39 -6.03 10.37 15.35
CA PRO A 39 -6.29 10.83 16.72
C PRO A 39 -6.94 12.22 16.80
N VAL A 40 -6.66 13.10 15.84
CA VAL A 40 -7.28 14.44 15.76
C VAL A 40 -8.73 14.30 15.28
N MET A 41 -8.97 13.56 14.20
CA MET A 41 -10.30 13.37 13.63
C MET A 41 -11.26 12.64 14.57
N ALA A 42 -10.79 11.61 15.28
CA ALA A 42 -11.58 10.92 16.30
C ALA A 42 -12.01 11.84 17.45
N LYS A 43 -11.20 12.87 17.79
CA LYS A 43 -11.57 13.88 18.80
C LYS A 43 -12.62 14.86 18.29
N LEU A 44 -12.59 15.20 16.99
CA LEU A 44 -13.55 16.10 16.35
C LEU A 44 -14.94 15.46 16.19
N ASP A 45 -15.01 14.16 15.93
CA ASP A 45 -16.26 13.41 15.86
C ASP A 45 -16.16 12.05 16.55
N GLN A 46 -16.65 11.96 17.79
CA GLN A 46 -16.58 10.72 18.57
C GLN A 46 -17.37 9.56 17.94
N THR A 47 -18.31 9.84 17.03
CA THR A 47 -19.09 8.79 16.38
C THR A 47 -18.27 7.99 15.36
N THR A 48 -17.18 8.56 14.84
CA THR A 48 -16.29 7.92 13.86
C THR A 48 -15.05 7.28 14.50
N ALA A 49 -14.82 7.45 15.81
CA ALA A 49 -13.65 6.92 16.52
C ALA A 49 -13.45 5.41 16.30
N ARG A 50 -14.54 4.64 16.33
CA ARG A 50 -14.48 3.19 16.06
C ARG A 50 -14.05 2.88 14.63
N GLY A 51 -14.40 3.72 13.67
CA GLY A 51 -13.97 3.59 12.28
C GLY A 51 -12.45 3.75 12.17
N PHE A 52 -11.87 4.75 12.83
CA PHE A 52 -10.42 4.96 12.85
C PHE A 52 -9.65 3.83 13.54
N GLU A 53 -10.20 3.22 14.60
CA GLU A 53 -9.60 2.01 15.20
C GLU A 53 -9.59 0.81 14.23
N ILE A 54 -10.58 0.73 13.32
CA ILE A 54 -10.61 -0.31 12.29
C ILE A 54 -9.52 -0.03 11.24
N LEU A 55 -9.41 1.22 10.76
CA LEU A 55 -8.38 1.61 9.79
C LEU A 55 -6.95 1.41 10.33
N ASP A 56 -6.68 1.77 11.58
CA ASP A 56 -5.40 1.49 12.26
C ASP A 56 -5.11 -0.03 12.30
N SER A 57 -6.12 -0.84 12.64
CA SER A 57 -5.98 -2.30 12.59
C SER A 57 -5.76 -2.84 11.18
N ASP A 58 -6.23 -2.15 10.15
CA ASP A 58 -5.99 -2.50 8.76
C ASP A 58 -4.57 -2.15 8.32
N HIS A 59 -4.03 -1.00 8.77
CA HIS A 59 -2.64 -0.63 8.54
C HIS A 59 -1.68 -1.71 9.05
N HIS A 60 -1.90 -2.23 10.26
CA HIS A 60 -1.09 -3.32 10.81
C HIS A 60 -1.16 -4.61 10.00
N GLN A 61 -2.32 -4.94 9.42
CA GLN A 61 -2.45 -6.08 8.52
C GLN A 61 -1.74 -5.82 7.18
N MET A 62 -1.86 -4.60 6.66
CA MET A 62 -1.22 -4.18 5.42
C MET A 62 0.30 -4.13 5.54
N ASP A 63 0.87 -3.80 6.69
CA ASP A 63 2.33 -3.84 6.92
C ASP A 63 2.93 -5.22 6.63
N ALA A 64 2.25 -6.29 7.07
CA ALA A 64 2.68 -7.66 6.77
C ALA A 64 2.62 -7.95 5.26
N LEU A 65 1.53 -7.54 4.60
CA LEU A 65 1.37 -7.72 3.15
C LEU A 65 2.38 -6.90 2.33
N LEU A 66 2.71 -5.69 2.78
CA LEU A 66 3.73 -4.83 2.19
C LEU A 66 5.13 -5.43 2.35
N SER A 67 5.40 -6.06 3.50
CA SER A 67 6.65 -6.80 3.72
C SER A 67 6.79 -7.97 2.75
N ASP A 68 5.74 -8.76 2.57
CA ASP A 68 5.71 -9.86 1.61
C ASP A 68 5.87 -9.36 0.17
N LEU A 69 5.21 -8.25 -0.18
CA LEU A 69 5.32 -7.61 -1.49
C LEU A 69 6.74 -7.12 -1.76
N ALA A 70 7.39 -6.51 -0.77
CA ALA A 70 8.79 -6.09 -0.85
C ALA A 70 9.73 -7.30 -1.04
N GLY A 71 9.50 -8.38 -0.29
CA GLY A 71 10.24 -9.63 -0.43
C GLY A 71 10.12 -10.22 -1.85
N ALA A 72 8.90 -10.31 -2.37
CA ALA A 72 8.64 -10.81 -3.71
C ALA A 72 9.25 -9.91 -4.80
N ALA A 73 9.16 -8.58 -4.66
CA ALA A 73 9.77 -7.62 -5.57
C ALA A 73 11.31 -7.77 -5.58
N ASN A 74 11.92 -7.86 -4.40
CA ASN A 74 13.36 -8.11 -4.28
C ASN A 74 13.76 -9.43 -4.93
N GLY A 75 12.95 -10.48 -4.81
CA GLY A 75 13.16 -11.75 -5.50
C GLY A 75 13.25 -11.59 -7.03
N VAL A 76 12.44 -10.73 -7.64
CA VAL A 76 12.54 -10.38 -9.06
C VAL A 76 13.82 -9.59 -9.35
N LEU A 77 14.10 -8.55 -8.56
CA LEU A 77 15.21 -7.62 -8.80
C LEU A 77 16.59 -8.30 -8.66
N GLN A 78 16.70 -9.27 -7.75
CA GLN A 78 17.94 -10.01 -7.51
C GLN A 78 18.12 -11.20 -8.45
N THR A 79 17.10 -11.55 -9.24
CA THR A 79 17.19 -12.70 -10.16
C THR A 79 18.04 -12.34 -11.38
N SER A 80 19.10 -13.13 -11.54
CA SER A 80 19.94 -13.17 -12.73
C SER A 80 19.95 -14.59 -13.30
N GLY A 81 20.06 -14.73 -14.62
CA GLY A 81 20.16 -16.05 -15.26
C GLY A 81 19.14 -16.26 -16.38
N PRO A 82 18.70 -17.51 -16.61
CA PRO A 82 17.79 -17.85 -17.71
C PRO A 82 16.48 -17.06 -17.65
N PRO A 83 15.87 -16.71 -18.80
CA PRO A 83 14.61 -15.98 -18.85
C PRO A 83 13.47 -16.59 -18.04
N ASP A 84 13.43 -17.92 -17.91
CA ASP A 84 12.35 -18.62 -17.21
C ASP A 84 12.41 -18.41 -15.68
N ALA A 85 13.61 -18.33 -15.10
CA ALA A 85 13.75 -18.03 -13.67
C ALA A 85 13.19 -16.66 -13.30
N LEU A 86 13.39 -15.66 -14.18
CA LEU A 86 12.83 -14.32 -13.99
C LEU A 86 11.30 -14.32 -14.15
N LYS A 87 10.77 -15.10 -15.10
CA LYS A 87 9.31 -15.24 -15.27
C LYS A 87 8.66 -15.85 -14.04
N ASP A 88 9.26 -16.89 -13.45
CA ASP A 88 8.72 -17.54 -12.25
C ASP A 88 8.68 -16.56 -11.07
N LYS A 89 9.73 -15.76 -10.88
CA LYS A 89 9.76 -14.72 -9.83
C LYS A 89 8.76 -13.61 -10.10
N ALA A 90 8.61 -13.19 -11.35
CA ALA A 90 7.60 -12.21 -11.72
C ALA A 90 6.18 -12.73 -11.51
N ALA A 91 5.92 -14.02 -11.76
CA ALA A 91 4.63 -14.65 -11.51
C ALA A 91 4.32 -14.71 -10.01
N ALA A 92 5.32 -15.07 -9.19
CA ALA A 92 5.19 -15.04 -7.74
C ALA A 92 4.91 -13.62 -7.21
N PHE A 93 5.65 -12.61 -7.69
CA PHE A 93 5.39 -11.21 -7.35
C PHE A 93 3.98 -10.77 -7.75
N LYS A 94 3.52 -11.14 -8.95
CA LYS A 94 2.15 -10.85 -9.39
C LYS A 94 1.12 -11.49 -8.44
N ALA A 95 1.31 -12.74 -8.03
CA ALA A 95 0.38 -13.41 -7.12
C ALA A 95 0.31 -12.69 -5.75
N THR A 96 1.44 -12.24 -5.21
CA THR A 96 1.47 -11.43 -3.98
C THR A 96 0.74 -10.09 -4.19
N LEU A 97 1.00 -9.40 -5.30
CA LEU A 97 0.33 -8.14 -5.63
C LEU A 97 -1.20 -8.32 -5.78
N ASP A 98 -1.63 -9.38 -6.45
CA ASP A 98 -3.05 -9.71 -6.63
C ASP A 98 -3.74 -10.00 -5.29
N SER A 99 -3.01 -10.56 -4.31
CA SER A 99 -3.54 -10.80 -2.96
C SER A 99 -3.62 -9.54 -2.11
N PHE A 100 -2.74 -8.56 -2.36
CA PHE A 100 -2.71 -7.28 -1.65
C PHE A 100 -3.78 -6.30 -2.16
N ALA A 101 -4.03 -6.27 -3.47
CA ALA A 101 -4.88 -5.26 -4.09
C ALA A 101 -6.31 -5.15 -3.51
N PRO A 102 -7.03 -6.25 -3.18
CA PRO A 102 -8.36 -6.16 -2.60
C PRO A 102 -8.38 -5.50 -1.22
N MET A 103 -7.35 -5.78 -0.40
CA MET A 103 -7.21 -5.18 0.94
C MET A 103 -7.00 -3.67 0.83
N LEU A 104 -6.04 -3.26 -0.01
CA LEU A 104 -5.78 -1.83 -0.25
C LEU A 104 -7.02 -1.11 -0.79
N ASN A 105 -7.72 -1.69 -1.77
CA ASN A 105 -8.91 -1.06 -2.34
C ASN A 105 -10.03 -0.87 -1.31
N ARG A 106 -10.28 -1.89 -0.49
CA ARG A 106 -11.28 -1.81 0.60
C ARG A 106 -10.87 -0.77 1.64
N HIS A 107 -9.60 -0.73 2.00
CA HIS A 107 -9.05 0.23 2.94
C HIS A 107 -9.24 1.68 2.48
N LEU A 108 -8.85 2.00 1.25
CA LEU A 108 -8.99 3.36 0.70
C LEU A 108 -10.45 3.83 0.66
N ILE A 109 -11.39 2.94 0.32
CA ILE A 109 -12.83 3.28 0.30
C ILE A 109 -13.31 3.63 1.71
N ASP A 110 -13.01 2.77 2.70
CA ASP A 110 -13.44 3.00 4.08
C ASP A 110 -12.80 4.27 4.67
N GLU A 111 -11.55 4.53 4.32
CA GLU A 111 -10.83 5.73 4.72
C GLU A 111 -11.51 6.98 4.14
N GLU A 112 -11.80 7.03 2.85
CA GLU A 112 -12.49 8.16 2.22
C GLU A 112 -13.86 8.42 2.86
N GLU A 113 -14.64 7.36 3.13
CA GLU A 113 -15.95 7.46 3.77
C GLU A 113 -15.88 8.04 5.19
N LEU A 114 -14.76 7.87 5.90
CA LEU A 114 -14.57 8.40 7.25
C LEU A 114 -13.90 9.78 7.25
N VAL A 115 -12.84 9.96 6.48
CA VAL A 115 -11.98 11.14 6.49
C VAL A 115 -12.65 12.32 5.79
N VAL A 116 -13.19 12.13 4.58
CA VAL A 116 -13.71 13.23 3.76
C VAL A 116 -14.82 14.00 4.48
N PRO A 117 -15.84 13.37 5.09
CA PRO A 117 -16.89 14.10 5.80
C PRO A 117 -16.36 14.96 6.95
N ILE A 118 -15.34 14.47 7.68
CA ILE A 118 -14.74 15.20 8.81
C ILE A 118 -13.97 16.42 8.30
N LEU A 119 -13.16 16.26 7.24
CA LEU A 119 -12.44 17.38 6.64
C LEU A 119 -13.39 18.48 6.15
N LEU A 120 -14.48 18.11 5.48
CA LEU A 120 -15.48 19.05 4.99
C LEU A 120 -16.28 19.74 6.10
N LYS A 121 -16.54 19.02 7.21
CA LYS A 121 -17.33 19.54 8.35
C LYS A 121 -16.53 20.45 9.26
N TYR A 122 -15.27 20.10 9.54
CA TYR A 122 -14.48 20.75 10.60
C TYR A 122 -13.31 21.60 10.08
N ALA A 123 -12.79 21.34 8.88
CA ALA A 123 -11.64 22.03 8.29
C ALA A 123 -10.49 22.30 9.30
N PRO A 124 -9.99 21.26 9.99
CA PRO A 124 -9.10 21.40 11.13
C PRO A 124 -7.83 22.21 10.79
N PRO A 125 -7.47 23.22 11.60
CA PRO A 125 -6.29 24.05 11.37
C PRO A 125 -4.97 23.26 11.47
N GLU A 126 -4.97 22.11 12.15
CA GLU A 126 -3.81 21.23 12.31
C GLU A 126 -3.33 20.61 10.99
N PHE A 127 -4.17 20.61 9.94
CA PHE A 127 -3.88 19.98 8.64
C PHE A 127 -3.55 21.01 7.54
N ARG A 128 -3.17 22.24 7.90
CA ARG A 128 -2.89 23.34 6.98
C ARG A 128 -1.43 23.78 6.98
#